data_AF-K4RC98-F1
#
_entry.id   AF-K4RC98-F1
#
_cell.length_a   1.000
_cell.length_b   1.000
_cell.length_c   1.000
_cell.angle_alpha   90.00
_cell.angle_beta   90.00
_cell.angle_gamma   90.00
#
_symmetry.space_group_name_H-M   'P 1'
#
loop_
_entity.id
_entity.type
_entity.pdbx_description
1 polymer ?
#
loop_
_entity_poly.entity_id
_entity_poly.type
_entity_poly.pdbx_seq_one_letter_code
_entity_poly.pdbx_strand_id
1 'polypeptide(L)'
;MSEYGGGRAVEIAVAAGLGALSAFQGYVQEADAKINSMLVVHTGGVVAVVTTLGNGERQRHGSLTDVALALFAVAFLVSGYHLARAMRPRLRVPLPLSPFGFMGLDIPPSADPRELCAQLWDMARLLGVIAHAKNRHLLRAMPWTGVMLCCGVAVAMSGG
;
A
#
# COMPACT_ATOMS: atom_id res chain seq x y z
N MET A 1 -25.66 -42.41 7.72
CA MET A 1 -25.02 -41.96 6.46
C MET A 1 -24.97 -40.43 6.33
N SER A 2 -24.68 -39.67 7.41
CA SER A 2 -24.63 -38.19 7.37
C SER A 2 -23.22 -37.59 7.60
N GLU A 3 -22.23 -38.41 7.98
CA GLU A 3 -20.86 -37.94 8.28
C GLU A 3 -20.00 -37.69 7.03
N TYR A 4 -20.18 -38.49 5.97
CA TYR A 4 -19.40 -38.36 4.73
C TYR A 4 -19.66 -37.05 3.98
N GLY A 5 -20.86 -36.47 4.10
CA GLY A 5 -21.20 -35.18 3.48
C GLY A 5 -20.57 -33.99 4.19
N GLY A 6 -20.35 -34.11 5.51
CA GLY A 6 -19.73 -33.06 6.33
C GLY A 6 -18.23 -32.90 6.04
N GLY A 7 -17.51 -34.02 5.95
CA GLY A 7 -16.05 -34.00 5.69
C GLY A 7 -15.69 -33.35 4.35
N ARG A 8 -16.39 -33.74 3.27
CA ARG A 8 -16.13 -33.19 1.93
C ARG A 8 -16.48 -31.71 1.81
N ALA A 9 -17.53 -31.25 2.49
CA ALA A 9 -17.89 -29.84 2.54
C ALA A 9 -16.83 -29.00 3.27
N VAL A 10 -16.28 -29.53 4.36
CA VAL A 10 -15.18 -28.91 5.11
C VAL A 10 -13.89 -28.86 4.27
N GLU A 11 -13.52 -29.94 3.58
CA GLU A 11 -12.35 -29.95 2.68
C GLU A 11 -12.46 -28.89 1.59
N ILE A 12 -13.62 -28.79 0.94
CA ILE A 12 -13.88 -27.76 -0.08
C ILE A 12 -13.79 -26.36 0.53
N ALA A 13 -14.34 -26.15 1.73
CA ALA A 13 -14.30 -24.86 2.41
C ALA A 13 -12.88 -24.46 2.84
N VAL A 14 -12.06 -25.41 3.30
CA VAL A 14 -10.65 -25.19 3.63
C VAL A 14 -9.84 -24.89 2.37
N ALA A 15 -10.03 -25.65 1.29
CA ALA A 15 -9.37 -25.40 0.01
C ALA A 15 -9.73 -24.02 -0.56
N ALA A 16 -11.01 -23.63 -0.51
CA ALA A 16 -11.45 -22.30 -0.89
C ALA A 16 -10.85 -21.20 0.00
N GLY A 17 -10.78 -21.43 1.31
CA GLY A 17 -10.16 -20.51 2.28
C GLY A 17 -8.68 -20.30 2.01
N LEU A 18 -7.93 -21.36 1.73
CA LEU A 18 -6.51 -21.29 1.33
C LEU A 18 -6.33 -20.56 0.01
N GLY A 19 -7.20 -20.81 -0.97
CA GLY A 19 -7.21 -20.09 -2.24
C GLY A 19 -7.45 -18.59 -2.05
N ALA A 20 -8.43 -18.21 -1.22
CA ALA A 20 -8.69 -16.82 -0.87
C ALA A 20 -7.51 -16.18 -0.13
N LEU A 21 -6.91 -16.88 0.82
CA LEU A 21 -5.72 -16.42 1.55
C LEU A 21 -4.57 -16.10 0.60
N SER A 22 -4.24 -17.03 -0.30
CA SER A 22 -3.20 -16.87 -1.32
C SER A 22 -3.49 -15.69 -2.25
N ALA A 23 -4.74 -15.55 -2.72
CA ALA A 23 -5.15 -14.43 -3.56
C ALA A 23 -4.99 -13.08 -2.83
N PHE A 24 -5.41 -12.97 -1.57
CA PHE A 24 -5.26 -11.72 -0.82
C PHE A 24 -3.80 -11.42 -0.47
N GLN A 25 -2.96 -12.42 -0.20
CA GLN A 25 -1.51 -12.23 -0.09
C GLN A 25 -0.93 -11.62 -1.38
N GLY A 26 -1.33 -12.15 -2.54
CA GLY A 26 -0.96 -11.61 -3.84
C GLY A 26 -1.37 -10.14 -4.00
N TYR A 27 -2.60 -9.78 -3.65
CA TYR A 27 -3.05 -8.38 -3.71
C TYR A 27 -2.30 -7.45 -2.76
N VAL A 28 -1.92 -7.92 -1.57
CA VAL A 28 -1.09 -7.15 -0.64
C VAL A 28 0.30 -6.92 -1.24
N GLN A 29 0.93 -7.95 -1.81
CA GLN A 29 2.23 -7.86 -2.46
C GLN A 29 2.20 -6.93 -3.68
N GLU A 30 1.14 -7.00 -4.49
CA GLU A 30 0.95 -6.10 -5.63
C GLU A 30 0.80 -4.65 -5.17
N ALA A 31 0.03 -4.40 -4.11
CA ALA A 31 -0.09 -3.07 -3.52
C ALA A 31 1.27 -2.56 -2.99
N ASP A 32 2.06 -3.41 -2.34
CA ASP A 32 3.40 -3.07 -1.87
C ASP A 32 4.37 -2.74 -3.00
N ALA A 33 4.32 -3.51 -4.10
CA ALA A 33 5.09 -3.21 -5.29
C ALA A 33 4.76 -1.82 -5.85
N LYS A 34 3.47 -1.47 -5.95
CA LYS A 34 3.02 -0.16 -6.43
C LYS A 34 3.46 0.97 -5.49
N ILE A 35 3.37 0.77 -4.18
CA ILE A 35 3.85 1.75 -3.18
C ILE A 35 5.36 1.97 -3.35
N ASN A 36 6.15 0.91 -3.51
CA ASN A 36 7.59 1.00 -3.74
C ASN A 36 7.91 1.74 -5.04
N SER A 37 7.22 1.45 -6.15
CA SER A 37 7.38 2.20 -7.40
C SER A 37 7.08 3.68 -7.22
N MET A 38 6.01 4.03 -6.50
CA MET A 38 5.68 5.43 -6.20
C MET A 38 6.73 6.11 -5.32
N LEU A 39 7.31 5.41 -4.33
CA LEU A 39 8.42 5.94 -3.53
C LEU A 39 9.63 6.27 -4.38
N VAL A 40 9.99 5.39 -5.34
CA VAL A 40 11.09 5.64 -6.28
C VAL A 40 10.81 6.87 -7.14
N VAL A 41 9.59 7.02 -7.64
CA VAL A 41 9.19 8.23 -8.39
C VAL A 41 9.27 9.48 -7.49
N HIS A 42 8.86 9.36 -6.24
CA HIS A 42 8.88 10.46 -5.26
C HIS A 42 10.29 10.96 -4.98
N THR A 43 11.22 10.04 -4.71
CA THR A 43 12.62 10.36 -4.44
C THR A 43 13.33 10.85 -5.70
N GLY A 44 13.10 10.20 -6.84
CA GLY A 44 13.66 10.60 -8.13
C GLY A 44 13.23 12.01 -8.55
N GLY A 45 11.95 12.34 -8.37
CA GLY A 45 11.42 13.67 -8.68
C GLY A 45 12.07 14.78 -7.84
N VAL A 46 12.26 14.55 -6.53
CA VAL A 46 12.98 15.52 -5.67
C VAL A 46 14.42 15.68 -6.09
N VAL A 47 15.14 14.58 -6.33
CA VAL A 47 16.55 14.62 -6.77
C VAL A 47 16.67 15.42 -8.07
N ALA A 48 15.76 15.20 -9.03
CA ALA A 48 15.75 15.94 -10.29
C ALA A 48 15.60 17.45 -10.06
N VAL A 49 14.58 17.87 -9.29
CA VAL A 49 14.35 19.31 -8.99
C VAL A 49 15.52 19.93 -8.26
N VAL A 50 16.06 19.26 -7.24
CA VAL A 50 17.23 19.77 -6.48
C VAL A 50 18.46 19.91 -7.38
N THR A 51 18.70 18.94 -8.27
CA THR A 51 19.82 18.98 -9.21
C THR A 51 19.66 20.14 -10.20
N THR A 52 18.45 20.37 -10.72
CA THR A 52 18.19 21.48 -11.64
C THR A 52 18.40 22.83 -10.97
N LEU A 53 17.93 23.00 -9.72
CA LEU A 53 18.14 24.24 -8.96
C LEU A 53 19.62 24.45 -8.58
N GLY A 54 20.38 23.38 -8.35
CA GLY A 54 21.80 23.45 -7.98
C GLY A 54 22.75 23.77 -9.14
N ASN A 55 22.34 23.48 -10.38
CA ASN A 55 23.17 23.68 -11.58
C ASN A 55 22.93 25.03 -12.29
N GLY A 56 21.90 25.79 -11.92
CA GLY A 56 21.64 27.12 -12.48
C GLY A 56 22.52 28.20 -11.83
N GLU A 57 23.26 28.98 -12.62
CA GLU A 57 24.01 30.16 -12.14
C GLU A 57 23.06 31.19 -11.53
N ARG A 58 22.82 31.17 -10.19
CA ARG A 58 22.11 32.21 -9.41
C ARG A 58 21.03 32.96 -10.22
N GLN A 59 20.21 32.24 -10.98
CA GLN A 59 19.20 32.86 -11.82
C GLN A 59 18.15 33.44 -10.87
N ARG A 60 17.77 34.69 -11.10
CA ARG A 60 16.66 35.32 -10.37
C ARG A 60 15.42 34.49 -10.66
N HIS A 61 15.06 33.59 -9.74
CA HIS A 61 13.81 32.85 -9.82
C HIS A 61 12.67 33.86 -9.96
N GLY A 62 11.91 33.74 -11.06
CA GLY A 62 10.70 34.53 -11.24
C GLY A 62 9.64 34.06 -10.25
N SER A 63 8.67 34.92 -9.94
CA SER A 63 7.57 34.60 -9.03
C SER A 63 6.81 33.32 -9.42
N LEU A 64 6.78 32.97 -10.71
CA LEU A 64 6.18 31.72 -11.21
C LEU A 64 6.97 30.46 -10.80
N THR A 65 8.30 30.52 -10.80
CA THR A 65 9.15 29.38 -10.38
C THR A 65 9.00 29.14 -8.88
N ASP A 66 8.92 30.20 -8.07
CA ASP A 66 8.67 30.11 -6.64
C ASP A 66 7.30 29.50 -6.33
N VAL A 67 6.26 29.91 -7.08
CA VAL A 67 4.91 29.32 -6.97
C VAL A 67 4.92 27.84 -7.36
N ALA A 68 5.58 27.48 -8.47
CA ALA A 68 5.71 26.09 -8.89
C ALA A 68 6.47 25.23 -7.87
N LEU A 69 7.51 25.78 -7.24
CA LEU A 69 8.28 25.11 -6.21
C LEU A 69 7.49 24.93 -4.91
N ALA A 70 6.69 25.93 -4.52
CA ALA A 70 5.79 25.84 -3.37
C ALA A 70 4.71 24.76 -3.62
N LEU A 71 4.11 24.73 -4.81
CA LEU A 71 3.16 23.70 -5.22
C LEU A 71 3.80 22.31 -5.25
N PHE A 72 5.02 22.19 -5.77
CA PHE A 72 5.82 20.97 -5.74
C PHE A 72 6.00 20.47 -4.31
N ALA A 73 6.43 21.33 -3.39
CA ALA A 73 6.66 20.97 -2.00
C ALA A 73 5.37 20.53 -1.29
N VAL A 74 4.26 21.23 -1.51
CA VAL A 74 2.95 20.84 -0.95
C VAL A 74 2.50 19.48 -1.50
N ALA A 75 2.56 19.29 -2.82
CA ALA A 75 2.20 18.04 -3.46
C ALA A 75 3.10 16.88 -2.98
N PHE A 76 4.40 17.13 -2.81
CA PHE A 76 5.35 16.18 -2.26
C PHE A 76 4.97 15.75 -0.84
N LEU A 77 4.64 16.70 0.04
CA LEU A 77 4.26 16.42 1.43
C LEU A 77 2.94 15.67 1.52
N VAL A 78 1.92 16.08 0.75
CA VAL A 78 0.60 15.41 0.76
C VAL A 78 0.70 14.00 0.19
N SER A 79 1.39 13.82 -0.93
CA SER A 79 1.68 12.50 -1.51
C SER A 79 2.46 11.63 -0.51
N GLY A 80 3.56 12.15 0.05
CA GLY A 80 4.39 11.43 1.02
C GLY A 80 3.61 11.01 2.27
N TYR A 81 2.70 11.86 2.76
CA TYR A 81 1.81 11.51 3.86
C TYR A 81 0.86 10.35 3.53
N HIS A 82 0.29 10.35 2.32
CA HIS A 82 -0.56 9.25 1.87
C HIS A 82 0.23 7.95 1.66
N LEU A 83 1.44 8.01 1.10
CA LEU A 83 2.35 6.87 0.98
C LEU A 83 2.74 6.30 2.35
N ALA A 84 3.12 7.16 3.31
CA ALA A 84 3.46 6.73 4.66
C ALA A 84 2.27 6.04 5.35
N ARG A 85 1.05 6.55 5.15
CA ARG A 85 -0.18 5.88 5.63
C ARG A 85 -0.50 4.58 4.89
N ALA A 86 -0.14 4.46 3.61
CA ALA A 86 -0.27 3.21 2.87
C ALA A 86 0.68 2.13 3.40
N MET A 87 1.91 2.50 3.78
CA MET A 87 2.88 1.58 4.38
C MET A 87 2.47 1.15 5.80
N ARG A 88 1.84 2.05 6.57
CA ARG A 88 1.40 1.77 7.94
C ARG A 88 -0.11 1.94 8.08
N PRO A 89 -0.92 1.04 7.48
CA PRO A 89 -2.37 1.12 7.58
C PRO A 89 -2.77 0.93 9.05
N ARG A 90 -3.40 1.96 9.63
CA ARG A 90 -4.00 1.84 10.96
C ARG A 90 -5.27 1.01 10.84
N LEU A 91 -5.17 -0.28 11.12
CA LEU A 91 -6.31 -1.17 11.23
C LEU A 91 -7.09 -0.78 12.51
N ARG A 92 -8.36 -0.39 12.34
CA ARG A 92 -9.27 -0.12 13.47
C ARG A 92 -9.86 -1.41 14.06
N VAL A 93 -9.65 -2.53 13.38
CA VAL A 93 -10.16 -3.84 13.77
C VAL A 93 -9.11 -4.49 14.69
N PRO A 94 -9.53 -5.10 15.82
CA PRO A 94 -8.63 -5.92 16.63
C PRO A 94 -7.98 -6.99 15.75
N LEU A 95 -6.67 -7.17 15.86
CA LEU A 95 -5.97 -8.22 15.14
C LEU A 95 -6.43 -9.58 15.68
N PRO A 96 -7.06 -10.45 14.87
CA PRO A 96 -7.41 -11.79 15.33
C PRO A 96 -6.14 -12.58 15.66
N LEU A 97 -6.07 -13.15 16.87
CA LEU A 97 -5.08 -14.14 17.24
C LEU A 97 -5.42 -15.44 16.49
N SER A 98 -4.59 -15.79 15.51
CA SER A 98 -4.78 -16.97 14.67
C SER A 98 -3.45 -17.70 14.51
N PRO A 99 -3.43 -19.04 14.55
CA PRO A 99 -2.23 -19.84 14.34
C PRO A 99 -1.61 -19.64 12.94
N PHE A 100 -2.38 -19.09 12.00
CA PHE A 100 -1.92 -18.74 10.66
C PHE A 100 -1.27 -17.35 10.57
N GLY A 101 -1.29 -16.58 11.66
CA GLY A 101 -0.71 -15.24 11.76
C GLY A 101 0.62 -15.22 12.50
N PHE A 102 1.44 -14.20 12.25
CA PHE A 102 2.76 -14.07 12.89
C PHE A 102 2.70 -13.96 14.43
N MET A 103 1.61 -13.41 14.98
CA MET A 103 1.38 -13.33 16.43
C MET A 103 0.80 -14.62 17.05
N GLY A 104 0.51 -15.63 16.24
CA GLY A 104 -0.07 -16.89 16.68
C GLY A 104 0.84 -18.10 16.48
N LEU A 105 2.15 -17.90 16.26
CA LEU A 105 3.11 -19.01 16.10
C LEU A 105 3.13 -19.97 17.29
N ASP A 106 2.77 -19.49 18.49
CA ASP A 106 2.68 -20.29 19.71
C ASP A 106 1.28 -20.89 19.95
N ILE A 107 0.30 -20.59 19.09
CA ILE A 107 -1.06 -21.12 19.19
C ILE A 107 -1.10 -22.46 18.44
N PRO A 108 -1.37 -23.59 19.11
CA PRO A 108 -1.53 -24.85 18.41
C PRO A 108 -2.75 -24.78 17.48
N PRO A 109 -2.64 -25.30 16.24
CA PRO A 109 -3.78 -25.35 15.33
C PRO A 109 -4.91 -26.16 15.97
N SER A 110 -6.15 -25.70 15.81
CA SER A 110 -7.30 -26.46 16.31
C SER A 110 -7.36 -27.82 15.64
N ALA A 111 -7.67 -28.86 16.42
CA ALA A 111 -7.94 -30.18 15.90
C ALA A 111 -9.32 -30.27 15.21
N ASP A 112 -10.21 -29.29 15.42
CA ASP A 112 -11.50 -29.20 14.73
C ASP A 112 -11.33 -28.52 13.36
N PRO A 113 -11.60 -29.23 12.25
CA PRO A 113 -11.54 -28.67 10.90
C PRO A 113 -12.46 -27.46 10.67
N ARG A 114 -13.58 -27.35 11.40
CA ARG A 114 -14.51 -26.21 11.28
C ARG A 114 -13.92 -24.94 11.88
N GLU A 115 -13.26 -25.06 13.04
CA GLU A 115 -12.55 -23.95 13.67
C GLU A 115 -11.35 -23.51 12.81
N LEU A 116 -10.62 -24.46 12.24
CA LEU A 116 -9.53 -24.18 11.31
C LEU A 116 -10.02 -23.38 10.09
N CYS A 117 -11.16 -23.77 9.51
CA CYS A 117 -11.78 -23.06 8.40
C CYS A 117 -12.20 -21.63 8.78
N ALA A 118 -12.78 -21.44 9.97
CA ALA A 118 -13.13 -20.11 10.46
C ALA A 118 -11.90 -19.21 10.63
N GLN A 119 -10.82 -19.73 11.23
CA GLN A 119 -9.55 -19.00 11.40
C GLN A 119 -8.90 -18.61 10.07
N LEU A 120 -8.98 -19.49 9.06
CA LEU A 120 -8.54 -19.21 7.68
C LEU A 120 -9.32 -18.05 7.05
N TRP A 121 -10.65 -18.06 7.19
CA TRP A 121 -11.50 -16.99 6.66
C TRP A 121 -11.28 -15.65 7.37
N ASP A 122 -11.02 -15.66 8.68
CA ASP A 122 -10.69 -14.44 9.42
C ASP A 122 -9.36 -13.84 8.96
N MET A 123 -8.35 -14.67 8.67
CA MET A 123 -7.09 -14.22 8.05
C MET A 123 -7.30 -13.67 6.64
N ALA A 124 -8.09 -14.36 5.81
CA ALA A 124 -8.41 -13.90 4.46
C ALA A 124 -9.11 -12.53 4.50
N ARG A 125 -10.08 -12.33 5.40
CA ARG A 125 -10.75 -11.03 5.61
C ARG A 125 -9.78 -9.95 6.07
N LEU A 126 -8.89 -10.27 7.02
CA LEU A 126 -7.88 -9.32 7.50
C LEU A 126 -6.97 -8.85 6.36
N LEU A 127 -6.48 -9.77 5.53
CA LEU A 127 -5.66 -9.42 4.36
C LEU A 127 -6.45 -8.60 3.35
N GLY A 128 -7.72 -8.93 3.11
CA GLY A 128 -8.61 -8.11 2.28
C GLY A 128 -8.75 -6.68 2.79
N VAL A 129 -8.92 -6.49 4.10
CA VAL A 129 -8.98 -5.15 4.72
C VAL A 129 -7.66 -4.41 4.56
N ILE A 130 -6.52 -5.08 4.75
CA ILE A 130 -5.18 -4.51 4.55
C ILE A 130 -5.01 -4.07 3.09
N ALA A 131 -5.27 -4.96 2.13
CA ALA A 131 -5.15 -4.68 0.70
C ALA A 131 -6.03 -3.48 0.30
N HIS A 132 -7.28 -3.45 0.78
CA HIS A 132 -8.18 -2.33 0.52
C HIS A 132 -7.67 -1.00 1.13
N ALA A 133 -7.17 -1.02 2.36
CA ALA A 133 -6.62 0.16 3.02
C ALA A 133 -5.39 0.70 2.28
N LYS A 134 -4.48 -0.18 1.83
CA LYS A 134 -3.31 0.17 1.01
C LYS A 134 -3.75 0.81 -0.31
N ASN A 135 -4.63 0.16 -1.06
CA ASN A 135 -5.12 0.67 -2.35
C ASN A 135 -5.85 2.02 -2.21
N ARG A 136 -6.64 2.21 -1.15
CA ARG A 136 -7.33 3.50 -0.93
C ARG A 136 -6.35 4.65 -0.75
N HIS A 137 -5.27 4.44 -0.01
CA HIS A 137 -4.24 5.45 0.19
C HIS A 137 -3.39 5.66 -1.07
N LEU A 138 -3.12 4.60 -1.82
CA LEU A 138 -2.44 4.65 -3.11
C LEU A 138 -3.21 5.50 -4.15
N LEU A 139 -4.51 5.24 -4.30
CA LEU A 139 -5.39 6.02 -5.20
C LEU A 139 -5.46 7.50 -4.80
N ARG A 140 -5.32 7.81 -3.50
CA ARG A 140 -5.26 9.19 -3.02
C ARG A 140 -3.90 9.85 -3.23
N ALA A 141 -2.81 9.08 -3.21
CA ALA A 141 -1.46 9.60 -3.46
C ALA A 141 -1.23 9.92 -4.95
N MET A 142 -1.75 9.09 -5.86
CA MET A 142 -1.56 9.20 -7.31
C MET A 142 -1.73 10.60 -7.89
N PRO A 143 -2.85 11.31 -7.67
CA PRO A 143 -3.02 12.66 -8.24
C PRO A 143 -1.98 13.64 -7.71
N TRP A 144 -1.59 13.55 -6.43
CA TRP A 144 -0.57 14.42 -5.85
C TRP A 144 0.83 14.11 -6.38
N THR A 145 1.15 12.83 -6.61
CA THR A 145 2.39 12.46 -7.29
C THR A 145 2.43 13.02 -8.72
N GLY A 146 1.30 12.98 -9.44
CA GLY A 146 1.18 13.59 -10.77
C GLY A 146 1.41 15.10 -10.74
N VAL A 147 0.75 15.83 -9.84
CA VAL A 147 0.95 17.28 -9.65
C VAL A 147 2.41 17.60 -9.32
N MET A 148 3.02 16.83 -8.41
CA MET A 148 4.42 16.99 -8.06
C MET A 148 5.32 16.87 -9.29
N LEU A 149 5.14 15.85 -10.12
CA LEU A 149 5.95 15.68 -11.34
C LEU A 149 5.74 16.83 -12.33
N CYS A 150 4.49 17.26 -12.56
CA CYS A 150 4.20 18.39 -13.44
C CYS A 150 4.87 19.69 -12.96
N CYS A 151 4.79 19.97 -11.66
CA CYS A 151 5.45 21.13 -11.07
C CYS A 151 6.99 21.03 -11.15
N GLY A 152 7.54 19.84 -10.93
CA GLY A 152 8.98 19.61 -11.05
C GLY A 152 9.50 19.86 -12.48
N VAL A 153 8.75 19.41 -13.49
CA VAL A 153 9.05 19.70 -14.91
C VAL A 153 8.92 21.20 -15.18
N ALA A 154 7.88 21.86 -14.68
CA ALA A 154 7.71 23.30 -14.86
C ALA A 154 8.87 24.10 -14.26
N VAL A 155 9.32 23.73 -13.06
CA VAL A 155 10.52 24.31 -12.44
C VAL A 155 11.74 24.10 -13.34
N ALA A 156 11.94 22.87 -13.84
CA ALA A 156 13.08 22.56 -14.69
C ALA A 156 13.07 23.32 -16.03
N MET A 157 11.90 23.51 -16.65
CA MET A 157 11.76 24.29 -17.88
C MET A 157 11.92 25.80 -17.65
N SER A 158 11.61 26.30 -16.45
CA SER A 158 11.74 27.73 -16.13
C SER A 158 13.15 28.17 -15.75
N GLY A 159 14.02 27.22 -15.39
CA GLY A 159 15.43 27.46 -15.07
C GLY A 159 16.40 27.11 -16.19
N GLY A 160 15.90 26.68 -17.36
CA GLY A 160 16.70 26.42 -18.57
C GLY A 160 16.90 27.65 -19.44
#